data_AF-A0A6A3A1A5-F1
#
_entry.id   AF-A0A6A3A1A5-F1
#
_cell.length_a   1.000
_cell.length_b   1.000
_cell.length_c   1.000
_cell.angle_alpha   90.00
_cell.angle_beta   90.00
_cell.angle_gamma   90.00
#
_symmetry.space_group_name_H-M   'P 1'
#
loop_
_entity.id
_entity.type
_entity.pdbx_description
1 polymer ?
#
loop_
_entity_poly.entity_id
_entity_poly.type
_entity_poly.pdbx_seq_one_letter_code
_entity_poly.pdbx_strand_id
1 'polypeptide(L)'
;MRDVKQRMVGKLGYLKAEWRVVGTCPDGGCNYDSARGDQCEKCGKLLNPTELKEPRCKTCQNTPRIRDTRHLFLELPLLKDKLVEYINKMSVAGSWSQNAIYTTQAWLTEGLKARSITRDLKWGVPVPHENFKDKVMFLCTLLGSGENWTLMKSISVTEYLNYEAGKFSKSKGVGVFGNDVKDTKIPVEVSDTLFTWDDLQAKLNNELLSKLGNFINRVLSFIAKPPGYDSITPEAPNAESQPLTKALSERVGKHLEQYIEAMEKVKLKQGVRTAMSLSSEGNAYLQLYKEDQPSCSTVMRTAVGLVHILACLLEPFIPSFSIGVIFVWTNILQVFKQLNLSPQAQISLCEEKGDVDRARRPWEIIPPGHKFEIDVGEAQPRTVVTGLVKYIPLEEMQNRLVCVLCSLKPAAMGGIKSHAKVLAASNDDHTKVELVEPPKSATVGERVTFPGFTGELDDVLNPKKKVWETLQVYMRSDADLVACYKDIPLTTTGGVCKVSSISNDSIK
;
A
#
# COMPACT_ATOMS: atom_id res chain seq x y z
N MET A 1 -2.84 -37.71 -25.71
CA MET A 1 -3.19 -38.44 -24.47
C MET A 1 -3.21 -39.92 -24.77
N ARG A 2 -2.96 -40.77 -23.77
CA ARG A 2 -3.02 -42.23 -23.92
C ARG A 2 -3.98 -42.84 -22.91
N ASP A 3 -4.77 -43.82 -23.34
CA ASP A 3 -5.59 -44.63 -22.46
C ASP A 3 -4.77 -45.82 -21.94
N VAL A 4 -4.70 -45.97 -20.62
CA VAL A 4 -3.90 -47.01 -19.96
C VAL A 4 -4.75 -47.72 -18.91
N LYS A 5 -4.72 -49.05 -18.94
CA LYS A 5 -5.30 -49.92 -17.91
C LYS A 5 -4.32 -50.06 -16.75
N GLN A 6 -4.73 -49.68 -15.53
CA GLN A 6 -3.92 -49.75 -14.31
C GLN A 6 -4.59 -50.61 -13.23
N ARG A 7 -3.77 -51.33 -12.46
CA ARG A 7 -4.21 -52.04 -11.25
C ARG A 7 -4.32 -51.07 -10.08
N MET A 8 -5.49 -50.99 -9.45
CA MET A 8 -5.74 -50.15 -8.28
C MET A 8 -6.49 -50.88 -7.18
N VAL A 9 -6.38 -50.36 -5.96
CA VAL A 9 -6.90 -50.96 -4.73
C VAL A 9 -8.27 -50.32 -4.37
N GLY A 10 -9.33 -51.12 -4.22
CA GLY A 10 -10.71 -50.62 -4.04
C GLY A 10 -11.63 -51.50 -3.18
N LYS A 11 -12.81 -50.98 -2.85
CA LYS A 11 -13.93 -51.75 -2.26
C LYS A 11 -14.82 -52.31 -3.39
N LEU A 12 -15.69 -53.27 -3.09
CA LEU A 12 -16.79 -53.65 -3.98
C LEU A 12 -17.56 -52.39 -4.43
N GLY A 13 -17.42 -52.02 -5.70
CA GLY A 13 -18.13 -50.90 -6.35
C GLY A 13 -17.40 -49.55 -6.38
N TYR A 14 -16.29 -49.35 -5.67
CA TYR A 14 -15.58 -48.06 -5.61
C TYR A 14 -14.06 -48.21 -5.44
N LEU A 15 -13.26 -47.46 -6.20
CA LEU A 15 -11.82 -47.33 -5.99
C LEU A 15 -11.54 -46.34 -4.86
N LYS A 16 -10.53 -46.61 -4.02
CA LYS A 16 -10.18 -45.75 -2.89
C LYS A 16 -8.96 -44.91 -3.24
N ALA A 17 -8.99 -43.65 -2.82
CA ALA A 17 -7.79 -42.82 -2.83
C ALA A 17 -6.67 -43.47 -2.03
N GLU A 18 -5.42 -43.33 -2.47
CA GLU A 18 -4.24 -44.01 -1.94
C GLU A 18 -4.07 -43.82 -0.42
N TRP A 19 -4.38 -42.62 0.10
CA TRP A 19 -4.35 -42.30 1.53
C TRP A 19 -5.44 -42.98 2.39
N ARG A 20 -6.46 -43.59 1.76
CA ARG A 20 -7.51 -44.36 2.45
C ARG A 20 -7.18 -45.85 2.59
N VAL A 21 -6.07 -46.29 1.99
CA VAL A 21 -5.51 -47.63 2.19
C VAL A 21 -4.41 -47.52 3.22
N VAL A 22 -4.48 -48.36 4.26
CA VAL A 22 -3.43 -48.50 5.26
C VAL A 22 -3.07 -49.97 5.40
N GLY A 23 -1.86 -50.27 5.84
CA GLY A 23 -1.42 -51.64 6.04
C GLY A 23 -0.04 -51.69 6.66
N THR A 24 0.52 -52.89 6.75
CA THR A 24 1.84 -53.11 7.30
C THR A 24 2.91 -52.73 6.26
N CYS A 25 3.88 -51.92 6.69
CA CYS A 25 4.99 -51.45 5.87
C CYS A 25 5.75 -52.66 5.28
N PRO A 26 5.98 -52.73 3.96
CA PRO A 26 6.66 -53.86 3.35
C PRO A 26 8.16 -53.91 3.65
N ASP A 27 8.73 -52.79 4.10
CA ASP A 27 10.16 -52.67 4.41
C ASP A 27 10.56 -53.51 5.62
N GLY A 28 11.47 -54.46 5.41
CA GLY A 28 11.80 -55.53 6.36
C GLY A 28 12.35 -55.06 7.71
N GLY A 29 12.92 -53.85 7.79
CA GLY A 29 13.40 -53.24 9.03
C GLY A 29 12.37 -52.41 9.79
N CYS A 30 11.21 -52.11 9.18
CA CYS A 30 10.25 -51.15 9.74
C CYS A 30 9.05 -51.83 10.42
N ASN A 31 8.39 -52.75 9.71
CA ASN A 31 7.17 -53.48 10.11
C ASN A 31 6.09 -52.59 10.76
N TYR A 32 5.97 -51.33 10.36
CA TYR A 32 4.94 -50.43 10.87
C TYR A 32 3.56 -50.86 10.37
N ASP A 33 2.66 -51.24 11.28
CA ASP A 33 1.37 -51.87 10.99
C ASP A 33 0.32 -50.94 10.35
N SER A 34 0.57 -49.63 10.33
CA SER A 34 -0.38 -48.58 9.97
C SER A 34 0.20 -47.61 8.94
N ALA A 35 1.10 -48.09 8.08
CA ALA A 35 1.63 -47.32 6.95
C ALA A 35 0.50 -46.94 5.98
N ARG A 36 0.56 -45.72 5.42
CA ARG A 36 -0.39 -45.27 4.39
C ARG A 36 0.05 -45.78 3.02
N GLY A 37 -0.90 -45.90 2.11
CA GLY A 37 -0.67 -46.38 0.75
C GLY A 37 0.32 -45.55 -0.07
N ASP A 38 0.52 -44.28 0.29
CA ASP A 38 1.46 -43.35 -0.35
C ASP A 38 2.81 -43.27 0.37
N GLN A 39 2.82 -43.37 1.70
CA GLN A 39 4.04 -43.21 2.51
C GLN A 39 3.92 -43.90 3.87
N CYS A 40 5.00 -44.53 4.33
CA CYS A 40 5.13 -44.99 5.71
C CYS A 40 5.49 -43.83 6.64
N GLU A 41 4.69 -43.55 7.67
CA GLU A 41 4.95 -42.47 8.63
C GLU A 41 6.10 -42.78 9.60
N LYS A 42 6.45 -44.06 9.79
CA LYS A 42 7.55 -44.47 10.68
C LYS A 42 8.92 -44.37 10.01
N CYS A 43 9.08 -44.87 8.78
CA CYS A 43 10.37 -44.86 8.08
C CYS A 43 10.46 -43.86 6.93
N GLY A 44 9.39 -43.13 6.60
CA GLY A 44 9.37 -42.11 5.55
C GLY A 44 9.37 -42.64 4.11
N LYS A 45 9.48 -43.96 3.91
CA LYS A 45 9.51 -44.58 2.58
C LYS A 45 8.23 -44.30 1.79
N LEU A 46 8.37 -43.85 0.55
CA LEU A 46 7.27 -43.75 -0.41
C LEU A 46 6.86 -45.16 -0.84
N LEU A 47 5.56 -45.43 -0.84
CA LEU A 47 4.99 -46.75 -1.09
C LEU A 47 3.96 -46.68 -2.22
N ASN A 48 3.71 -47.81 -2.87
CA ASN A 48 2.47 -48.00 -3.61
C ASN A 48 1.45 -48.75 -2.74
N PRO A 49 0.14 -48.44 -2.80
CA PRO A 49 -0.86 -49.13 -1.99
C PRO A 49 -0.94 -50.64 -2.23
N THR A 50 -0.51 -51.10 -3.41
CA THR A 50 -0.44 -52.52 -3.78
C THR A 50 0.71 -53.28 -3.11
N GLU A 51 1.70 -52.57 -2.57
CA GLU A 51 2.87 -53.15 -1.91
C GLU A 51 2.68 -53.33 -0.41
N LEU A 52 1.63 -52.74 0.17
CA LEU A 52 1.31 -52.89 1.60
C LEU A 52 0.99 -54.35 1.93
N LYS A 53 1.59 -54.84 3.02
CA LYS A 53 1.21 -56.12 3.62
C LYS A 53 -0.10 -55.94 4.39
N GLU A 54 -0.98 -56.93 4.33
CA GLU A 54 -2.29 -56.90 5.02
C GLU A 54 -3.06 -55.58 4.83
N PRO A 55 -3.29 -55.15 3.57
CA PRO A 55 -3.92 -53.87 3.32
C PRO A 55 -5.35 -53.88 3.86
N ARG A 56 -5.72 -52.79 4.51
CA ARG A 56 -7.05 -52.55 5.08
C ARG A 56 -7.51 -51.14 4.76
N CYS A 57 -8.82 -50.97 4.65
CA CYS A 57 -9.39 -49.65 4.48
C CYS A 57 -9.38 -48.86 5.78
N LYS A 58 -8.85 -47.63 5.77
CA LYS A 58 -8.88 -46.73 6.93
C LYS A 58 -10.29 -46.45 7.48
N THR A 59 -11.29 -46.32 6.59
CA THR A 59 -12.68 -46.02 6.98
C THR A 59 -13.48 -47.24 7.46
N CYS A 60 -13.46 -48.36 6.72
CA CYS A 60 -14.35 -49.50 6.97
C CYS A 60 -13.63 -50.80 7.38
N GLN A 61 -12.31 -50.76 7.56
CA GLN A 61 -11.42 -51.85 7.99
C GLN A 61 -11.36 -53.10 7.08
N ASN A 62 -12.28 -53.26 6.12
CA ASN A 62 -12.24 -54.37 5.16
C ASN A 62 -10.98 -54.40 4.28
N THR A 63 -10.53 -55.60 3.92
CA THR A 63 -9.47 -55.84 2.94
C THR A 63 -9.89 -55.33 1.57
N PRO A 64 -9.15 -54.39 0.97
CA PRO A 64 -9.46 -53.88 -0.34
C PRO A 64 -9.03 -54.90 -1.42
N ARG A 65 -9.76 -54.90 -2.54
CA ARG A 65 -9.49 -55.77 -3.69
C ARG A 65 -8.76 -55.00 -4.77
N ILE A 66 -7.82 -55.66 -5.43
CA ILE A 66 -7.17 -55.13 -6.62
C ILE A 66 -8.15 -55.24 -7.79
N ARG A 67 -8.32 -54.15 -8.53
CA ARG A 67 -9.16 -54.06 -9.73
C ARG A 67 -8.43 -53.30 -10.81
N ASP A 68 -8.68 -53.69 -12.04
CA ASP A 68 -8.19 -52.94 -13.18
C ASP A 68 -9.14 -51.79 -13.50
N THR A 69 -8.59 -50.63 -13.83
CA THR A 69 -9.35 -49.44 -14.23
C THR A 69 -8.59 -48.69 -15.33
N ARG A 70 -9.33 -48.02 -16.22
CA ARG A 70 -8.72 -47.25 -17.32
C ARG A 70 -8.48 -45.82 -16.87
N HIS A 71 -7.38 -45.22 -17.30
CA HIS A 71 -7.08 -43.81 -17.08
C HIS A 71 -6.53 -43.16 -18.32
N LEU A 72 -6.88 -41.89 -18.52
CA LEU A 72 -6.18 -41.03 -19.46
C LEU A 72 -4.87 -40.55 -18.85
N PHE A 73 -3.81 -40.64 -19.65
CA PHE A 73 -2.48 -40.16 -19.36
C PHE A 73 -2.12 -39.01 -20.29
N LEU A 74 -1.52 -37.98 -19.69
CA LEU A 74 -0.83 -36.93 -20.42
C LEU A 74 0.60 -37.39 -20.69
N GLU A 75 0.96 -37.40 -21.97
CA GLU A 75 2.28 -37.76 -22.48
C GLU A 75 3.25 -36.58 -22.33
N LEU A 76 3.59 -36.24 -21.08
CA LEU A 76 4.58 -35.19 -20.78
C LEU A 76 5.92 -35.34 -21.52
N PRO A 77 6.46 -36.55 -21.80
CA PRO A 77 7.67 -36.68 -22.62
C PRO A 77 7.57 -35.97 -23.98
N LEU A 78 6.39 -35.97 -24.61
CA LEU A 78 6.19 -35.35 -25.92
C LEU A 78 6.24 -33.81 -25.87
N LEU A 79 6.10 -33.22 -24.69
CA LEU A 79 6.17 -31.77 -24.48
C LEU A 79 7.55 -31.31 -24.00
N LYS A 80 8.50 -32.24 -23.79
CA LYS A 80 9.78 -31.96 -23.15
C LYS A 80 10.55 -30.84 -23.85
N ASP A 81 10.70 -30.91 -25.16
CA ASP A 81 11.57 -29.95 -25.88
C ASP A 81 11.00 -28.53 -25.83
N LYS A 82 9.68 -28.39 -26.05
CA LYS A 82 8.97 -27.10 -25.91
C LYS A 82 9.08 -26.53 -24.49
N LEU A 83 8.98 -27.41 -23.47
CA LEU A 83 9.12 -27.01 -22.07
C LEU A 83 10.54 -26.53 -21.78
N VAL A 84 11.56 -27.27 -22.21
CA VAL A 84 12.98 -26.92 -22.01
C VAL A 84 13.29 -25.58 -22.65
N GLU A 85 12.87 -25.37 -23.90
CA GLU A 85 13.05 -24.10 -24.60
C GLU A 85 12.39 -22.93 -23.84
N TYR A 86 11.13 -23.10 -23.44
CA TYR A 86 10.39 -22.10 -22.69
C TYR A 86 11.03 -21.77 -21.33
N ILE A 87 11.41 -22.79 -20.58
CA ILE A 87 12.02 -22.66 -19.24
C ILE A 87 13.38 -21.98 -19.34
N ASN A 88 14.23 -22.36 -20.29
CA ASN A 88 15.54 -21.73 -20.47
C ASN A 88 15.43 -20.24 -20.82
N LYS A 89 14.44 -19.88 -21.66
CA LYS A 89 14.18 -18.48 -22.01
C LYS A 89 13.61 -17.68 -20.82
N MET A 90 12.56 -18.21 -20.19
CA MET A 90 11.79 -17.46 -19.19
C MET A 90 12.42 -17.46 -17.79
N SER A 91 13.23 -18.46 -17.45
CA SER A 91 13.94 -18.46 -16.16
C SER A 91 14.88 -17.26 -16.02
N VAL A 92 15.52 -16.86 -17.12
CA VAL A 92 16.39 -15.66 -17.16
C VAL A 92 15.55 -14.40 -17.34
N ALA A 93 14.74 -14.32 -18.41
CA ALA A 93 13.99 -13.10 -18.72
C ALA A 93 12.96 -12.72 -17.64
N GLY A 94 12.40 -13.72 -16.97
CA GLY A 94 11.44 -13.55 -15.88
C GLY A 94 12.04 -13.53 -14.49
N SER A 95 13.38 -13.54 -14.37
CA SER A 95 14.09 -13.49 -13.08
C SER A 95 13.59 -14.54 -12.08
N TRP A 96 13.54 -15.82 -12.48
CA TRP A 96 13.05 -16.88 -11.60
C TRP A 96 13.94 -17.03 -10.36
N SER A 97 13.34 -17.39 -9.23
CA SER A 97 14.09 -17.70 -8.02
C SER A 97 14.99 -18.92 -8.25
N GLN A 98 16.18 -18.88 -7.67
CA GLN A 98 17.22 -19.88 -7.93
C GLN A 98 16.79 -21.30 -7.53
N ASN A 99 16.05 -21.46 -6.43
CA ASN A 99 15.46 -22.72 -6.00
C ASN A 99 14.44 -23.29 -7.01
N ALA A 100 13.65 -22.42 -7.66
CA ALA A 100 12.70 -22.81 -8.70
C ALA A 100 13.43 -23.32 -9.94
N ILE A 101 14.52 -22.65 -10.35
CA ILE A 101 15.37 -23.08 -11.47
C ILE A 101 15.98 -24.45 -11.16
N TYR A 102 16.64 -24.61 -10.02
CA TYR A 102 17.28 -25.87 -9.65
C TYR A 102 16.29 -27.03 -9.56
N THR A 103 15.15 -26.83 -8.91
CA THR A 103 14.10 -27.85 -8.81
C THR A 103 13.58 -28.22 -10.19
N THR A 104 13.27 -27.23 -11.03
CA THR A 104 12.76 -27.47 -12.39
C THR A 104 13.77 -28.24 -13.22
N GLN A 105 15.05 -27.86 -13.18
CA GLN A 105 16.09 -28.57 -13.93
C GLN A 105 16.28 -30.00 -13.43
N ALA A 106 16.23 -30.24 -12.11
CA ALA A 106 16.30 -31.59 -11.55
C ALA A 106 15.18 -32.50 -12.11
N TRP A 107 13.94 -32.00 -12.20
CA TRP A 107 12.82 -32.73 -12.81
C TRP A 107 13.01 -32.98 -14.31
N LEU A 108 13.60 -32.02 -15.04
CA LEU A 108 13.90 -32.18 -16.46
C LEU A 108 15.02 -33.20 -16.71
N THR A 109 16.03 -33.22 -15.85
CA THR A 109 17.14 -34.19 -15.87
C THR A 109 16.68 -35.61 -15.52
N GLU A 110 15.83 -35.78 -14.50
CA GLU A 110 15.25 -37.10 -14.18
C GLU A 110 14.42 -37.67 -15.35
N GLY A 111 13.85 -36.78 -16.16
CA GLY A 111 13.03 -37.11 -17.31
C GLY A 111 11.54 -37.10 -16.97
N LEU A 112 10.79 -36.37 -17.78
CA LEU A 112 9.34 -36.25 -17.63
C LEU A 112 8.68 -37.62 -17.90
N LYS A 113 7.84 -38.07 -16.98
CA LYS A 113 7.08 -39.33 -17.08
C LYS A 113 5.62 -39.02 -17.43
N ALA A 114 4.94 -39.90 -18.14
CA ALA A 114 3.51 -39.76 -18.37
C ALA A 114 2.75 -39.72 -17.03
N ARG A 115 1.76 -38.83 -16.90
CA ARG A 115 0.98 -38.64 -15.67
C ARG A 115 -0.50 -38.87 -15.92
N SER A 116 -1.14 -39.63 -15.03
CA SER A 116 -2.59 -39.85 -15.10
C SER A 116 -3.34 -38.55 -14.77
N ILE A 117 -4.22 -38.13 -15.66
CA ILE A 117 -5.02 -36.90 -15.54
C ILE A 117 -6.47 -37.17 -15.16
N THR A 118 -6.84 -38.43 -14.92
CA THR A 118 -8.19 -38.84 -14.54
C THR A 118 -8.18 -39.54 -13.19
N ARG A 119 -9.27 -39.44 -12.42
CA ARG A 119 -9.43 -40.12 -11.14
C ARG A 119 -10.83 -40.72 -11.01
N ASP A 120 -10.91 -41.86 -10.32
CA ASP A 120 -12.17 -42.51 -9.93
C ASP A 120 -12.80 -41.81 -8.71
N LEU A 121 -13.23 -40.57 -8.89
CA LEU A 121 -13.90 -39.77 -7.86
C LEU A 121 -15.25 -39.30 -8.38
N LYS A 122 -16.21 -39.11 -7.46
CA LYS A 122 -17.53 -38.53 -7.79
C LYS A 122 -17.51 -37.00 -7.83
N TRP A 123 -16.54 -36.37 -7.19
CA TRP A 123 -16.45 -34.92 -7.06
C TRP A 123 -15.26 -34.38 -7.85
N GLY A 124 -15.56 -33.58 -8.88
CA GLY A 124 -14.58 -32.99 -9.79
C GLY A 124 -15.18 -32.68 -11.14
N VAL A 125 -14.36 -32.19 -12.08
CA VAL A 125 -14.78 -31.88 -13.44
C VAL A 125 -14.96 -33.18 -14.23
N PRO A 126 -16.16 -33.50 -14.77
CA PRO A 126 -16.39 -34.73 -15.53
C PRO A 126 -15.50 -34.83 -16.77
N VAL A 127 -15.08 -36.05 -17.13
CA VAL A 127 -14.30 -36.27 -18.35
C VAL A 127 -15.25 -36.26 -19.57
N PRO A 128 -15.04 -35.39 -20.57
CA PRO A 128 -15.88 -35.32 -21.76
C PRO A 128 -15.53 -36.43 -22.78
N HIS A 129 -15.58 -37.69 -22.35
CA HIS A 129 -15.27 -38.85 -23.19
C HIS A 129 -16.09 -40.06 -22.74
N GLU A 130 -16.67 -40.80 -23.69
CA GLU A 130 -17.65 -41.85 -23.38
C GLU A 130 -17.09 -42.98 -22.50
N ASN A 131 -15.86 -43.41 -22.75
CA ASN A 131 -15.17 -44.44 -21.96
C ASN A 131 -14.84 -44.02 -20.51
N PHE A 132 -15.10 -42.76 -20.12
CA PHE A 132 -14.66 -42.18 -18.85
C PHE A 132 -15.77 -41.38 -18.13
N LYS A 133 -17.05 -41.60 -18.47
CA LYS A 133 -18.20 -40.87 -17.89
C LYS A 133 -18.25 -40.87 -16.36
N ASP A 134 -17.76 -41.94 -15.73
CA ASP A 134 -17.74 -42.08 -14.26
C ASP A 134 -16.47 -41.52 -13.58
N LYS A 135 -15.66 -40.76 -14.32
CA LYS A 135 -14.40 -40.19 -13.83
C LYS A 135 -14.37 -38.68 -13.89
N VAL A 136 -13.43 -38.13 -13.14
CA VAL A 136 -13.14 -36.69 -13.12
C VAL A 136 -11.72 -36.40 -13.56
N MET A 137 -11.50 -35.22 -14.13
CA MET A 137 -10.20 -34.66 -14.50
C MET A 137 -9.45 -34.15 -13.27
N PHE A 138 -8.13 -34.33 -13.24
CA PHE A 138 -7.24 -34.00 -12.13
C PHE A 138 -6.08 -33.06 -12.52
N LEU A 139 -5.74 -32.97 -13.81
CA LEU A 139 -4.68 -32.09 -14.32
C LEU A 139 -5.10 -31.45 -15.65
N CYS A 140 -4.73 -30.18 -15.83
CA CYS A 140 -4.80 -29.45 -17.10
C CYS A 140 -3.41 -28.90 -17.44
N THR A 141 -3.10 -28.78 -18.73
CA THR A 141 -1.78 -28.29 -19.20
C THR A 141 -1.99 -27.33 -20.35
N LEU A 142 -1.49 -26.10 -20.23
CA LEU A 142 -1.70 -25.04 -21.22
C LEU A 142 -1.01 -25.37 -22.54
N LEU A 143 0.27 -25.74 -22.51
CA LEU A 143 1.05 -26.08 -23.71
C LEU A 143 0.49 -27.28 -24.49
N GLY A 144 -0.16 -28.22 -23.81
CA GLY A 144 -0.77 -29.39 -24.43
C GLY A 144 -2.04 -29.09 -25.22
N SER A 145 -2.65 -27.91 -25.01
CA SER A 145 -3.87 -27.51 -25.71
C SER A 145 -3.60 -27.01 -27.14
N GLY A 146 -2.39 -26.54 -27.44
CA GLY A 146 -2.06 -25.89 -28.72
C GLY A 146 -2.59 -24.47 -28.87
N GLU A 147 -3.33 -23.96 -27.89
CA GLU A 147 -3.90 -22.62 -27.87
C GLU A 147 -2.89 -21.57 -27.39
N ASN A 148 -3.13 -20.30 -27.74
CA ASN A 148 -2.27 -19.18 -27.37
C ASN A 148 -2.57 -18.65 -25.96
N TRP A 149 -2.23 -19.44 -24.94
CA TRP A 149 -2.38 -19.04 -23.54
C TRP A 149 -1.27 -18.07 -23.08
N THR A 150 -1.62 -17.14 -22.20
CA THR A 150 -0.60 -16.38 -21.45
C THR A 150 0.11 -17.33 -20.50
N LEU A 151 1.39 -17.57 -20.76
CA LEU A 151 2.23 -18.44 -19.95
C LEU A 151 2.93 -17.64 -18.83
N MET A 152 3.29 -18.34 -17.76
CA MET A 152 3.92 -17.77 -16.57
C MET A 152 5.32 -17.22 -16.87
N LYS A 153 5.45 -15.89 -16.79
CA LYS A 153 6.71 -15.22 -17.11
C LYS A 153 7.73 -15.30 -15.97
N SER A 154 7.30 -15.04 -14.74
CA SER A 154 8.15 -15.02 -13.54
C SER A 154 7.66 -16.04 -12.52
N ILE A 155 8.61 -16.66 -11.80
CA ILE A 155 8.33 -17.53 -10.65
C ILE A 155 9.21 -17.08 -9.48
N SER A 156 8.57 -16.76 -8.36
CA SER A 156 9.24 -16.57 -7.07
C SER A 156 8.75 -17.62 -6.09
N VAL A 157 9.63 -18.54 -5.68
CA VAL A 157 9.33 -19.60 -4.71
C VAL A 157 10.05 -19.33 -3.41
N THR A 158 9.32 -19.36 -2.31
CA THR A 158 9.86 -19.22 -0.95
C THR A 158 10.10 -20.59 -0.31
N GLU A 159 11.06 -20.62 0.62
CA GLU A 159 11.31 -21.79 1.46
C GLU A 159 10.24 -21.93 2.56
N TYR A 160 10.17 -23.11 3.18
CA TYR A 160 9.28 -23.33 4.31
C TYR A 160 9.67 -22.45 5.51
N LEU A 161 8.65 -21.89 6.16
CA LEU A 161 8.77 -21.26 7.47
C LEU A 161 8.67 -22.32 8.57
N ASN A 162 9.69 -22.39 9.42
CA ASN A 162 9.67 -23.15 10.67
C ASN A 162 9.21 -22.25 11.82
N TYR A 163 8.77 -22.86 12.92
CA TYR A 163 8.32 -22.19 14.13
C TYR A 163 9.15 -22.69 15.32
N GLU A 164 9.93 -21.80 15.90
CA GLU A 164 10.88 -22.12 16.97
C GLU A 164 11.76 -23.32 16.57
N ALA A 165 11.99 -24.28 17.46
CA ALA A 165 12.82 -25.45 17.17
C ALA A 165 12.19 -26.47 16.18
N GLY A 166 11.02 -26.21 15.57
CA GLY A 166 10.28 -27.22 14.81
C GLY A 166 9.35 -26.70 13.70
N LYS A 167 8.44 -27.56 13.26
CA LYS A 167 7.43 -27.25 12.23
C LYS A 167 6.09 -26.90 12.87
N PHE A 168 5.30 -26.08 12.19
CA PHE A 168 3.90 -25.85 12.54
C PHE A 168 3.14 -27.19 12.61
N SER A 169 2.31 -27.36 13.64
CA SER A 169 1.51 -28.57 13.86
C SER A 169 0.19 -28.26 14.55
N LYS A 170 -0.89 -28.30 13.77
CA LYS A 170 -2.24 -28.04 14.29
C LYS A 170 -2.70 -29.10 15.29
N SER A 171 -2.35 -30.37 15.07
CA SER A 171 -2.72 -31.46 15.99
C SER A 171 -2.00 -31.40 17.33
N LYS A 172 -0.78 -30.83 17.34
CA LYS A 172 0.01 -30.63 18.57
C LYS A 172 -0.18 -29.24 19.19
N GLY A 173 -0.97 -28.36 18.57
CA GLY A 173 -1.12 -26.98 19.00
C GLY A 173 0.18 -26.16 18.94
N VAL A 174 1.10 -26.49 18.02
CA VAL A 174 2.41 -25.82 17.89
C VAL A 174 2.38 -24.87 16.70
N GLY A 175 2.66 -23.60 16.95
CA GLY A 175 2.67 -22.53 15.95
C GLY A 175 1.47 -21.60 16.06
N VAL A 176 1.59 -20.43 15.42
CA VAL A 176 0.51 -19.43 15.33
C VAL A 176 -0.17 -19.57 13.96
N PHE A 177 -1.49 -19.78 13.95
CA PHE A 177 -2.26 -19.92 12.72
C PHE A 177 -3.03 -18.63 12.41
N GLY A 178 -3.42 -18.44 11.14
CA GLY A 178 -4.02 -17.18 10.68
C GLY A 178 -5.26 -16.70 11.46
N ASN A 179 -6.03 -17.62 12.05
CA ASN A 179 -7.15 -17.26 12.92
C ASN A 179 -6.67 -16.67 14.25
N ASP A 180 -5.63 -17.26 14.83
CA ASP A 180 -5.06 -16.86 16.12
C ASP A 180 -4.42 -15.46 16.01
N VAL A 181 -3.78 -15.18 14.87
CA VAL A 181 -3.16 -13.87 14.56
C VAL A 181 -4.18 -12.73 14.66
N LYS A 182 -5.41 -12.92 14.17
CA LYS A 182 -6.40 -11.85 14.14
C LYS A 182 -6.68 -11.30 15.54
N ASP A 183 -6.64 -12.17 16.53
CA ASP A 183 -6.92 -11.83 17.91
C ASP A 183 -5.72 -11.15 18.59
N THR A 184 -4.49 -11.35 18.07
CA THR A 184 -3.29 -10.69 18.62
C THR A 184 -3.15 -9.23 18.19
N LYS A 185 -3.78 -8.82 17.07
CA LYS A 185 -3.62 -7.48 16.45
C LYS A 185 -2.18 -7.12 16.06
N ILE A 186 -1.28 -8.10 15.99
CA ILE A 186 0.11 -7.90 15.58
C ILE A 186 0.18 -7.98 14.04
N PRO A 187 0.76 -7.00 13.33
CA PRO A 187 0.97 -7.11 11.89
C PRO A 187 1.95 -8.26 11.61
N VAL A 188 1.55 -9.17 10.72
CA VAL A 188 2.34 -10.36 10.38
C VAL A 188 3.21 -10.06 9.19
N GLU A 189 4.51 -10.00 9.43
CA GLU A 189 5.52 -10.09 8.39
C GLU A 189 6.38 -11.33 8.68
N VAL A 190 6.48 -12.22 7.69
CA VAL A 190 7.30 -13.42 7.80
C VAL A 190 8.63 -13.14 7.12
N SER A 191 9.67 -12.97 7.93
CA SER A 191 11.07 -12.95 7.48
C SER A 191 11.77 -14.17 8.05
N ASP A 192 12.59 -14.81 7.21
CA ASP A 192 13.41 -16.00 7.48
C ASP A 192 12.67 -17.34 7.54
N THR A 193 13.43 -18.41 7.35
CA THR A 193 12.95 -19.81 7.37
C THR A 193 12.58 -20.27 8.78
N LEU A 194 12.64 -19.38 9.77
CA LEU A 194 12.40 -19.64 11.17
C LEU A 194 11.77 -18.42 11.83
N PHE A 195 10.57 -18.60 12.36
CA PHE A 195 9.93 -17.65 13.27
C PHE A 195 10.35 -17.94 14.71
N THR A 196 10.81 -16.92 15.44
CA THR A 196 10.96 -16.95 16.89
C THR A 196 10.34 -15.71 17.53
N TRP A 197 9.78 -15.86 18.73
CA TRP A 197 9.23 -14.72 19.47
C TRP A 197 10.29 -13.69 19.86
N ASP A 198 11.49 -14.16 20.21
CA ASP A 198 12.61 -13.29 20.59
C ASP A 198 13.07 -12.42 19.41
N ASP A 199 13.18 -12.97 18.20
CA ASP A 199 13.54 -12.18 17.02
C ASP A 199 12.41 -11.20 16.66
N LEU A 200 11.15 -11.63 16.71
CA LEU A 200 10.02 -10.73 16.47
C LEU A 200 10.06 -9.53 17.43
N GLN A 201 10.19 -9.78 18.73
CA GLN A 201 10.27 -8.71 19.74
C GLN A 201 11.47 -7.80 19.49
N ALA A 202 12.63 -8.37 19.17
CA ALA A 202 13.84 -7.61 18.86
C ALA A 202 13.65 -6.72 17.63
N LYS A 203 13.04 -7.22 16.55
CA LYS A 203 12.76 -6.43 15.34
C LYS A 203 11.73 -5.33 15.60
N LEU A 204 10.65 -5.61 16.31
CA LEU A 204 9.66 -4.59 16.67
C LEU A 204 10.29 -3.44 17.49
N ASN A 205 11.11 -3.78 18.48
CA ASN A 205 11.73 -2.77 19.35
C ASN A 205 12.88 -2.01 18.68
N ASN A 206 13.79 -2.73 18.01
CA ASN A 206 15.04 -2.16 17.52
C ASN A 206 14.91 -1.54 16.13
N GLU A 207 14.02 -2.07 15.27
CA GLU A 207 13.83 -1.57 13.92
C GLU A 207 12.62 -0.65 13.84
N LEU A 208 11.42 -1.14 14.20
CA LEU A 208 10.20 -0.34 14.06
C LEU A 208 10.14 0.79 15.09
N LEU A 209 10.29 0.50 16.38
CA LEU A 209 10.14 1.53 17.42
C LEU A 209 11.35 2.47 17.46
N SER A 210 12.57 1.92 17.53
CA SER A 210 13.78 2.72 17.77
C SER A 210 14.28 3.50 16.55
N LYS A 211 14.03 3.03 15.31
CA LYS A 211 14.45 3.72 14.09
C LYS A 211 13.30 4.43 13.41
N LEU A 212 12.33 3.68 12.87
CA LEU A 212 11.23 4.22 12.06
C LEU A 212 10.28 5.10 12.87
N GLY A 213 9.74 4.55 13.95
CA GLY A 213 8.80 5.22 14.84
C GLY A 213 9.44 6.43 15.52
N ASN A 214 10.69 6.30 15.98
CA ASN A 214 11.44 7.41 16.56
C ASN A 214 11.63 8.57 15.56
N PHE A 215 12.10 8.28 14.35
CA PHE A 215 12.28 9.31 13.31
C PHE A 215 10.99 10.07 13.05
N ILE A 216 9.92 9.33 12.72
CA ILE A 216 8.63 9.91 12.37
C ILE A 216 8.06 10.69 13.56
N ASN A 217 8.06 10.12 14.76
CA ASN A 217 7.56 10.81 15.95
C ASN A 217 8.33 12.09 16.27
N ARG A 218 9.66 12.08 16.09
CA ARG A 218 10.50 13.29 16.30
C ARG A 218 10.17 14.38 15.28
N VAL A 219 10.13 14.04 13.98
CA VAL A 219 9.78 14.99 12.92
C VAL A 219 8.40 15.59 13.18
N LEU A 220 7.39 14.76 13.41
CA LEU A 220 6.03 15.20 13.68
C LEU A 220 5.94 16.04 14.98
N SER A 221 6.64 15.63 16.03
CA SER A 221 6.66 16.37 17.30
C SER A 221 7.35 17.73 17.17
N PHE A 222 8.47 17.82 16.45
CA PHE A 222 9.20 19.08 16.23
C PHE A 222 8.43 20.06 15.35
N ILE A 223 7.55 19.56 14.49
CA ILE A 223 6.66 20.40 13.70
C ILE A 223 5.46 20.85 14.52
N ALA A 224 4.86 19.95 15.30
CA ALA A 224 3.61 20.23 16.01
C ALA A 224 3.76 20.96 17.35
N LYS A 225 4.88 20.78 18.08
CA LYS A 225 5.04 21.29 19.46
C LYS A 225 5.89 22.57 19.50
N PRO A 226 5.52 23.59 20.32
CA PRO A 226 6.36 24.76 20.56
C PRO A 226 7.74 24.40 21.17
N PRO A 227 8.85 25.10 20.81
CA PRO A 227 8.97 26.26 19.93
C PRO A 227 9.12 25.91 18.43
N GLY A 228 8.58 24.75 18.00
CA GLY A 228 8.66 24.22 16.65
C GLY A 228 7.91 25.03 15.59
N TYR A 229 7.42 24.36 14.55
CA TYR A 229 6.90 25.03 13.35
C TYR A 229 5.39 25.17 13.30
N ASP A 230 4.71 25.08 14.44
CA ASP A 230 3.27 25.34 14.49
C ASP A 230 2.55 24.51 13.40
N SER A 231 2.85 23.22 13.32
CA SER A 231 2.36 22.28 12.29
C SER A 231 2.41 22.74 10.81
N ILE A 232 3.21 23.75 10.48
CA ILE A 232 3.42 24.27 9.13
C ILE A 232 4.81 23.85 8.68
N THR A 233 4.92 23.36 7.43
CA THR A 233 6.24 23.05 6.87
C THR A 233 6.99 24.35 6.59
N PRO A 234 8.20 24.55 7.14
CA PRO A 234 8.95 25.79 6.93
C PRO A 234 9.40 25.96 5.47
N GLU A 235 9.73 27.19 5.10
CA GLU A 235 10.40 27.48 3.84
C GLU A 235 11.86 27.01 3.88
N ALA A 236 12.36 26.50 2.75
CA ALA A 236 13.74 26.07 2.61
C ALA A 236 14.34 26.62 1.30
N PRO A 237 14.51 27.96 1.19
CA PRO A 237 15.17 28.54 0.03
C PRO A 237 16.59 27.98 -0.07
N ASN A 238 16.99 27.61 -1.29
CA ASN A 238 18.33 27.07 -1.59
C ASN A 238 18.70 25.76 -0.86
N ALA A 239 17.73 24.91 -0.51
CA ALA A 239 17.99 23.61 0.12
C ALA A 239 19.04 22.76 -0.63
N GLU A 240 19.02 22.81 -1.96
CA GLU A 240 19.96 22.13 -2.85
C GLU A 240 21.41 22.65 -2.76
N SER A 241 21.60 23.89 -2.31
CA SER A 241 22.92 24.51 -2.14
C SER A 241 23.62 24.05 -0.86
N GLN A 242 22.88 23.47 0.09
CA GLN A 242 23.45 22.95 1.33
C GLN A 242 24.14 21.60 1.09
N PRO A 243 25.45 21.47 1.37
CA PRO A 243 26.21 20.25 1.06
C PRO A 243 25.63 18.97 1.70
N LEU A 244 25.20 19.06 2.97
CA LEU A 244 24.66 17.90 3.69
C LEU A 244 23.28 17.47 3.16
N THR A 245 22.44 18.42 2.77
CA THR A 245 21.12 18.19 2.17
C THR A 245 21.26 17.60 0.76
N LYS A 246 22.21 18.10 -0.03
CA LYS A 246 22.55 17.53 -1.34
C LYS A 246 23.10 16.11 -1.22
N ALA A 247 24.02 15.86 -0.29
CA ALA A 247 24.54 14.52 -0.06
C ALA A 247 23.45 13.55 0.40
N LEU A 248 22.48 14.00 1.20
CA LEU A 248 21.31 13.20 1.56
C LEU A 248 20.45 12.88 0.33
N SER A 249 20.17 13.87 -0.52
CA SER A 249 19.41 13.70 -1.77
C SER A 249 20.00 12.62 -2.68
N GLU A 250 21.33 12.60 -2.85
CA GLU A 250 22.03 11.56 -3.63
C GLU A 250 21.85 10.17 -3.02
N ARG A 251 21.93 10.05 -1.68
CA ARG A 251 21.70 8.77 -0.97
C ARG A 251 20.24 8.32 -1.07
N VAL A 252 19.29 9.25 -0.94
CA VAL A 252 17.85 8.98 -1.10
C VAL A 252 17.58 8.45 -2.50
N GLY A 253 18.13 9.10 -3.54
CA GLY A 253 18.00 8.64 -4.93
C GLY A 253 18.51 7.22 -5.13
N LYS A 254 19.70 6.91 -4.60
CA LYS A 254 20.26 5.56 -4.65
C LYS A 254 19.39 4.52 -3.93
N HIS A 255 18.84 4.85 -2.76
CA HIS A 255 17.93 3.95 -2.05
C HIS A 255 16.61 3.74 -2.81
N LEU A 256 16.08 4.77 -3.46
CA LEU A 256 14.86 4.65 -4.27
C LEU A 256 15.09 3.74 -5.48
N GLU A 257 16.19 3.92 -6.23
CA GLU A 257 16.56 3.04 -7.34
C GLU A 257 16.70 1.58 -6.88
N GLN A 258 17.43 1.35 -5.77
CA GLN A 258 17.61 0.02 -5.19
C GLN A 258 16.29 -0.61 -4.73
N TYR A 259 15.38 0.20 -4.17
CA TYR A 259 14.07 -0.26 -3.75
C TYR A 259 13.23 -0.67 -4.95
N ILE A 260 13.14 0.18 -5.98
CA ILE A 260 12.36 -0.08 -7.21
C ILE A 260 12.88 -1.34 -7.89
N GLU A 261 14.19 -1.45 -8.12
CA GLU A 261 14.81 -2.63 -8.73
C GLU A 261 14.53 -3.91 -7.92
N ALA A 262 14.57 -3.82 -6.58
CA ALA A 262 14.25 -4.95 -5.72
C ALA A 262 12.77 -5.35 -5.85
N MET A 263 11.85 -4.39 -5.83
CA MET A 263 10.41 -4.64 -5.90
C MET A 263 9.98 -5.19 -7.26
N GLU A 264 10.51 -4.67 -8.37
CA GLU A 264 10.29 -5.20 -9.73
C GLU A 264 10.74 -6.65 -9.87
N LYS A 265 11.82 -7.02 -9.16
CA LYS A 265 12.35 -8.39 -9.12
C LYS A 265 11.75 -9.23 -7.99
N VAL A 266 10.68 -8.75 -7.33
CA VAL A 266 9.97 -9.43 -6.23
C VAL A 266 10.89 -9.79 -5.05
N LYS A 267 11.95 -9.00 -4.83
CA LYS A 267 12.90 -9.12 -3.71
C LYS A 267 12.40 -8.35 -2.49
N LEU A 268 11.23 -8.74 -1.97
CA LEU A 268 10.51 -8.03 -0.90
C LEU A 268 11.37 -7.75 0.34
N LYS A 269 12.17 -8.74 0.80
CA LYS A 269 13.08 -8.59 1.95
C LYS A 269 14.13 -7.50 1.71
N GLN A 270 14.63 -7.37 0.48
CA GLN A 270 15.56 -6.30 0.14
C GLN A 270 14.83 -4.95 0.09
N GLY A 271 13.63 -4.91 -0.49
CA GLY A 271 12.78 -3.70 -0.53
C GLY A 271 12.55 -3.11 0.86
N VAL A 272 12.04 -3.89 1.82
CA VAL A 272 11.79 -3.40 3.19
C VAL A 272 13.08 -2.97 3.90
N ARG A 273 14.19 -3.70 3.72
CA ARG A 273 15.50 -3.31 4.29
C ARG A 273 16.03 -2.00 3.73
N THR A 274 15.84 -1.76 2.43
CA THR A 274 16.19 -0.49 1.79
C THR A 274 15.34 0.65 2.36
N ALA A 275 14.03 0.45 2.53
CA ALA A 275 13.14 1.43 3.15
C ALA A 275 13.54 1.73 4.62
N MET A 276 13.89 0.70 5.40
CA MET A 276 14.35 0.88 6.78
C MET A 276 15.71 1.58 6.89
N SER A 277 16.62 1.35 5.92
CA SER A 277 17.88 2.10 5.81
C SER A 277 17.63 3.59 5.59
N LEU A 278 16.64 3.94 4.76
CA LEU A 278 16.25 5.34 4.53
C LEU A 278 15.76 6.05 5.81
N SER A 279 15.07 5.32 6.71
CA SER A 279 14.70 5.86 8.02
C SER A 279 15.92 6.14 8.91
N SER A 280 16.97 5.32 8.80
CA SER A 280 18.21 5.52 9.54
C SER A 280 18.96 6.77 9.04
N GLU A 281 19.00 6.98 7.72
CA GLU A 281 19.51 8.21 7.10
C GLU A 281 18.75 9.45 7.57
N GLY A 282 17.41 9.37 7.64
CA GLY A 282 16.58 10.45 8.18
C GLY A 282 16.91 10.77 9.65
N ASN A 283 17.10 9.76 10.50
CA ASN A 283 17.50 9.96 11.90
C ASN A 283 18.86 10.66 12.02
N ALA A 284 19.85 10.25 11.22
CA ALA A 284 21.17 10.86 11.22
C ALA A 284 21.09 12.33 10.76
N TYR A 285 20.35 12.59 9.68
CA TYR A 285 20.15 13.93 9.16
C TYR A 285 19.42 14.85 10.15
N LEU A 286 18.44 14.33 10.90
CA LEU A 286 17.70 15.09 11.91
C LEU A 286 18.56 15.53 13.10
N GLN A 287 19.75 14.96 13.33
CA GLN A 287 20.65 15.43 14.39
C GLN A 287 21.19 16.84 14.10
N LEU A 288 21.32 17.21 12.82
CA LEU A 288 21.74 18.55 12.37
C LEU A 288 20.78 19.66 12.86
N TYR A 289 19.54 19.30 13.20
CA TYR A 289 18.56 20.24 13.75
C TYR A 289 19.01 20.90 15.07
N LYS A 290 19.96 20.28 15.80
CA LYS A 290 20.45 20.82 17.07
C LYS A 290 21.66 21.76 16.92
N GLU A 291 22.25 21.85 15.74
CA GLU A 291 23.57 22.46 15.54
C GLU A 291 23.52 23.88 14.93
N ASP A 292 22.48 24.24 14.16
CA ASP A 292 22.41 25.54 13.47
C ASP A 292 20.96 26.04 13.20
N GLN A 293 20.61 27.22 13.71
CA GLN A 293 19.23 27.76 13.75
C GLN A 293 18.64 28.17 12.37
N PRO A 294 19.40 28.77 11.43
CA PRO A 294 18.92 29.03 10.06
C PRO A 294 18.79 27.76 9.21
N SER A 295 19.64 26.74 9.45
CA SER A 295 19.56 25.44 8.77
C SER A 295 18.41 24.55 9.29
N CYS A 296 17.86 24.83 10.47
CA CYS A 296 16.74 24.09 11.06
C CYS A 296 15.52 24.00 10.13
N SER A 297 15.25 25.04 9.33
CA SER A 297 14.10 25.06 8.41
C SER A 297 14.29 24.09 7.24
N THR A 298 15.48 24.10 6.61
CA THR A 298 15.84 23.16 5.54
C THR A 298 15.88 21.73 6.04
N VAL A 299 16.49 21.51 7.21
CA VAL A 299 16.57 20.19 7.85
C VAL A 299 15.16 19.67 8.13
N MET A 300 14.29 20.51 8.70
CA MET A 300 12.92 20.10 8.99
C MET A 300 12.16 19.77 7.72
N ARG A 301 12.11 20.69 6.74
CA ARG A 301 11.37 20.48 5.49
C ARG A 301 11.81 19.21 4.76
N THR A 302 13.12 18.97 4.71
CA THR A 302 13.68 17.75 4.11
C THR A 302 13.30 16.50 4.90
N ALA A 303 13.41 16.52 6.23
CA ALA A 303 13.05 15.38 7.08
C ALA A 303 11.57 15.01 6.95
N VAL A 304 10.70 16.00 6.78
CA VAL A 304 9.29 15.80 6.50
C VAL A 304 9.05 15.13 5.15
N GLY A 305 9.71 15.61 4.10
CA GLY A 305 9.68 14.96 2.79
C GLY A 305 10.08 13.49 2.87
N LEU A 306 11.13 13.19 3.66
CA LEU A 306 11.55 11.81 3.91
C LEU A 306 10.49 10.96 4.61
N VAL A 307 9.76 11.52 5.58
CA VAL A 307 8.63 10.82 6.23
C VAL A 307 7.55 10.46 5.21
N HIS A 308 7.24 11.37 4.28
CA HIS A 308 6.27 11.09 3.20
C HIS A 308 6.77 9.99 2.25
N ILE A 309 8.04 10.06 1.81
CA ILE A 309 8.64 9.01 0.98
C ILE A 309 8.59 7.66 1.69
N LEU A 310 8.98 7.60 2.98
CA LEU A 310 8.95 6.38 3.78
C LEU A 310 7.54 5.79 3.88
N ALA A 311 6.52 6.63 4.04
CA ALA A 311 5.13 6.18 4.05
C ALA A 311 4.74 5.51 2.72
N CYS A 312 5.15 6.07 1.58
CA CYS A 312 4.94 5.45 0.26
C CYS A 312 5.71 4.13 0.12
N LEU A 313 6.99 4.09 0.49
CA LEU A 313 7.84 2.89 0.37
C LEU A 313 7.38 1.74 1.29
N LEU A 314 6.76 2.07 2.43
CA LEU A 314 6.28 1.08 3.39
C LEU A 314 4.83 0.66 3.14
N GLU A 315 4.09 1.31 2.24
CA GLU A 315 2.70 0.96 1.95
C GLU A 315 2.51 -0.52 1.57
N PRO A 316 3.34 -1.13 0.70
CA PRO A 316 3.18 -2.55 0.34
C PRO A 316 3.43 -3.52 1.50
N PHE A 317 4.08 -3.05 2.58
CA PHE A 317 4.50 -3.88 3.73
C PHE A 317 3.62 -3.64 4.96
N ILE A 318 3.30 -2.39 5.26
CA ILE A 318 2.58 -1.97 6.47
C ILE A 318 1.52 -0.91 6.08
N PRO A 319 0.47 -1.29 5.31
CA PRO A 319 -0.47 -0.34 4.73
C PRO A 319 -1.22 0.48 5.79
N SER A 320 -1.57 -0.13 6.93
CA SER A 320 -2.22 0.59 8.05
C SER A 320 -1.32 1.66 8.66
N PHE A 321 -0.01 1.41 8.72
CA PHE A 321 0.96 2.40 9.20
C PHE A 321 1.11 3.53 8.17
N SER A 322 1.27 3.22 6.89
CA SER A 322 1.36 4.24 5.84
C SER A 322 0.10 5.10 5.80
N ILE A 323 -1.10 4.51 5.85
CA ILE A 323 -2.37 5.25 5.97
C ILE A 323 -2.40 6.07 7.26
N GLY A 324 -1.97 5.51 8.39
CA GLY A 324 -1.92 6.21 9.66
C GLY A 324 -0.98 7.41 9.64
N VAL A 325 0.22 7.26 9.09
CA VAL A 325 1.21 8.33 8.92
C VAL A 325 0.68 9.39 7.96
N ILE A 326 0.17 8.99 6.79
CA ILE A 326 -0.43 9.90 5.81
C ILE A 326 -1.66 10.62 6.40
N PHE A 327 -2.47 9.94 7.22
CA PHE A 327 -3.63 10.53 7.88
C PHE A 327 -3.21 11.51 8.97
N VAL A 328 -2.34 11.10 9.91
CA VAL A 328 -1.78 11.98 10.95
C VAL A 328 -1.11 13.19 10.28
N TRP A 329 -0.39 12.97 9.19
CA TRP A 329 0.21 14.01 8.35
C TRP A 329 -0.83 14.96 7.74
N THR A 330 -1.88 14.45 7.11
CA THR A 330 -2.99 15.24 6.56
C THR A 330 -3.71 16.06 7.65
N ASN A 331 -3.74 15.54 8.88
CA ASN A 331 -4.33 16.23 10.04
C ASN A 331 -3.39 17.26 10.67
N ILE A 332 -2.08 16.96 10.82
CA ILE A 332 -1.06 17.88 11.34
C ILE A 332 -0.94 19.07 10.40
N LEU A 333 -0.90 18.82 9.09
CA LEU A 333 -0.77 19.91 8.14
C LEU A 333 -2.01 20.78 8.00
N GLN A 334 -3.20 20.39 8.50
CA GLN A 334 -4.52 21.07 8.56
C GLN A 334 -5.07 21.75 7.27
N VAL A 335 -4.19 22.23 6.39
CA VAL A 335 -4.31 22.78 5.06
C VAL A 335 -4.92 21.78 4.08
N PHE A 336 -4.49 20.51 4.09
CA PHE A 336 -5.00 19.52 3.13
C PHE A 336 -6.45 19.08 3.41
N LYS A 337 -6.84 19.04 4.69
CA LYS A 337 -8.17 18.60 5.11
C LYS A 337 -9.26 19.66 4.87
N GLN A 338 -8.89 20.94 4.83
CA GLN A 338 -9.82 22.04 4.52
C GLN A 338 -9.91 22.36 3.03
N LEU A 339 -8.97 21.87 2.20
CA LEU A 339 -8.92 22.16 0.77
C LEU A 339 -9.47 21.05 -0.14
N ASN A 340 -9.98 19.92 0.40
CA ASN A 340 -10.51 18.82 -0.41
C ASN A 340 -9.57 18.40 -1.57
N LEU A 341 -8.25 18.55 -1.36
CA LEU A 341 -7.27 18.12 -2.34
C LEU A 341 -7.22 16.59 -2.32
N SER A 342 -7.52 16.04 -3.49
CA SER A 342 -7.56 14.61 -3.76
C SER A 342 -6.26 13.88 -3.36
N PRO A 343 -6.30 12.55 -3.08
CA PRO A 343 -5.13 11.72 -2.72
C PRO A 343 -3.95 11.69 -3.71
N GLN A 344 -3.98 12.46 -4.80
CA GLN A 344 -2.95 12.53 -5.85
C GLN A 344 -1.61 13.16 -5.42
N ALA A 345 -1.44 13.47 -4.12
CA ALA A 345 -0.13 13.74 -3.52
C ALA A 345 0.64 12.46 -3.16
N GLN A 346 0.08 11.27 -3.45
CA GLN A 346 0.83 10.01 -3.45
C GLN A 346 1.90 10.06 -4.54
N ILE A 347 3.16 9.96 -4.12
CA ILE A 347 4.28 9.72 -5.03
C ILE A 347 4.03 8.35 -5.65
N SER A 348 3.70 8.31 -6.94
CA SER A 348 3.60 7.06 -7.67
C SER A 348 5.03 6.67 -8.04
N LEU A 349 5.59 5.62 -7.45
CA LEU A 349 6.94 5.13 -7.79
C LEU A 349 6.99 4.46 -9.19
N CYS A 350 6.07 4.83 -10.08
CA CYS A 350 6.06 4.42 -11.48
C CYS A 350 6.78 5.50 -12.29
N GLU A 351 7.75 5.09 -13.12
CA GLU A 351 8.63 6.00 -13.86
C GLU A 351 7.88 7.02 -14.76
N GLU A 352 6.64 6.72 -15.16
CA GLU A 352 5.86 7.51 -16.14
C GLU A 352 5.57 8.96 -15.73
N LYS A 353 5.74 9.35 -14.45
CA LYS A 353 5.36 10.68 -13.95
C LYS A 353 6.51 11.57 -13.46
N GLY A 354 7.77 11.13 -13.57
CA GLY A 354 8.92 11.87 -12.99
C GLY A 354 8.89 11.95 -11.46
N ASP A 355 8.01 11.19 -10.82
CA ASP A 355 7.80 11.15 -9.37
C ASP A 355 9.02 10.63 -8.61
N VAL A 356 9.84 9.78 -9.24
CA VAL A 356 11.12 9.31 -8.69
C VAL A 356 12.12 10.47 -8.58
N ASP A 357 12.22 11.33 -9.58
CA ASP A 357 13.11 12.50 -9.56
C ASP A 357 12.64 13.57 -8.56
N ARG A 358 11.33 13.68 -8.36
CA ARG A 358 10.76 14.49 -7.28
C ARG A 358 11.08 13.90 -5.91
N ALA A 359 11.02 12.58 -5.76
CA ALA A 359 11.37 11.91 -4.51
C ALA A 359 12.86 12.03 -4.14
N ARG A 360 13.75 12.27 -5.12
CA ARG A 360 15.17 12.62 -4.87
C ARG A 360 15.34 13.96 -4.17
N ARG A 361 14.34 14.84 -4.22
CA ARG A 361 14.36 16.17 -3.60
C ARG A 361 13.29 16.24 -2.50
N PRO A 362 13.53 15.63 -1.32
CA PRO A 362 12.50 15.54 -0.28
C PRO A 362 11.89 16.89 0.10
N TRP A 363 12.66 17.98 0.06
CA TRP A 363 12.19 19.31 0.37
C TRP A 363 11.13 19.87 -0.60
N GLU A 364 11.03 19.35 -1.83
CA GLU A 364 10.05 19.80 -2.84
C GLU A 364 8.74 19.01 -2.79
N ILE A 365 8.69 17.90 -2.04
CA ILE A 365 7.52 17.03 -2.01
C ILE A 365 6.31 17.76 -1.43
N ILE A 366 6.54 18.62 -0.43
CA ILE A 366 5.48 19.29 0.33
C ILE A 366 5.52 20.79 0.07
N PRO A 367 4.38 21.41 -0.32
CA PRO A 367 4.29 22.84 -0.49
C PRO A 367 4.41 23.57 0.87
N PRO A 368 5.00 24.78 0.91
CA PRO A 368 4.94 25.61 2.11
C PRO A 368 3.49 26.03 2.40
N GLY A 369 3.16 26.36 3.66
CA GLY A 369 1.90 27.03 4.01
C GLY A 369 2.11 28.55 4.08
N HIS A 370 1.13 29.37 3.68
CA HIS A 370 1.22 30.82 3.82
C HIS A 370 0.76 31.26 5.21
N LYS A 371 1.60 32.05 5.88
CA LYS A 371 1.23 32.87 7.04
C LYS A 371 1.41 34.32 6.65
N PHE A 372 0.36 35.12 6.75
CA PHE A 372 0.43 36.56 6.56
C PHE A 372 -0.52 37.30 7.50
N GLU A 373 -0.29 38.60 7.63
CA GLU A 373 -1.19 39.52 8.32
C GLU A 373 -2.13 40.15 7.30
N ILE A 374 -3.40 40.24 7.65
CA ILE A 374 -4.42 40.90 6.82
C ILE A 374 -5.01 42.08 7.59
N ASP A 375 -5.04 43.23 6.94
CA ASP A 375 -5.76 44.39 7.43
C ASP A 375 -7.25 44.25 7.10
N VAL A 376 -8.08 44.33 8.13
CA VAL A 376 -9.54 44.26 8.04
C VAL A 376 -10.20 45.53 8.63
N GLY A 377 -9.44 46.64 8.70
CA GLY A 377 -9.91 47.91 9.25
C GLY A 377 -10.05 47.92 10.78
N GLU A 378 -9.43 46.95 11.46
CA GLU A 378 -9.39 46.85 12.92
C GLU A 378 -8.12 47.51 13.48
N ALA A 379 -8.08 47.70 14.81
CA ALA A 379 -6.93 48.33 15.48
C ALA A 379 -5.59 47.58 15.27
N GLN A 380 -5.65 46.28 15.01
CA GLN A 380 -4.50 45.45 14.66
C GLN A 380 -4.86 44.51 13.50
N PRO A 381 -3.93 44.27 12.55
CA PRO A 381 -4.10 43.26 11.53
C PRO A 381 -4.35 41.87 12.13
N ARG A 382 -5.15 41.05 11.43
CA ARG A 382 -5.43 39.67 11.84
C ARG A 382 -4.40 38.72 11.23
N THR A 383 -3.94 37.73 12.00
CA THR A 383 -3.13 36.63 11.45
C THR A 383 -4.00 35.65 10.68
N VAL A 384 -3.62 35.36 9.43
CA VAL A 384 -4.27 34.38 8.57
C VAL A 384 -3.27 33.31 8.12
N VAL A 385 -3.69 32.06 8.20
CA VAL A 385 -2.96 30.92 7.65
C VAL A 385 -3.78 30.32 6.51
N THR A 386 -3.18 30.11 5.35
CA THR A 386 -3.88 29.57 4.17
C THR A 386 -3.04 28.60 3.37
N GLY A 387 -3.70 27.63 2.73
CA GLY A 387 -3.10 26.66 1.83
C GLY A 387 -3.08 27.05 0.36
N LEU A 388 -3.41 28.31 0.04
CA LEU A 388 -3.48 28.80 -1.34
C LEU A 388 -2.12 28.87 -2.05
N VAL A 389 -1.01 28.53 -1.38
CA VAL A 389 0.39 28.63 -1.84
C VAL A 389 0.62 28.02 -3.22
N LYS A 390 -0.02 26.89 -3.51
CA LYS A 390 0.13 26.18 -4.79
C LYS A 390 -0.51 26.95 -5.96
N TYR A 391 -1.47 27.81 -5.67
CA TYR A 391 -2.31 28.47 -6.67
C TYR A 391 -2.01 29.95 -6.81
N ILE A 392 -1.74 30.62 -5.68
CA ILE A 392 -1.52 32.07 -5.62
C ILE A 392 -0.29 32.28 -4.72
N PRO A 393 0.89 32.61 -5.29
CA PRO A 393 2.11 32.89 -4.55
C PRO A 393 1.96 34.05 -3.55
N LEU A 394 2.80 34.07 -2.50
CA LEU A 394 2.74 35.10 -1.45
C LEU A 394 2.93 36.52 -2.02
N GLU A 395 3.81 36.68 -3.00
CA GLU A 395 4.07 37.96 -3.67
C GLU A 395 2.82 38.53 -4.35
N GLU A 396 1.97 37.67 -4.91
CA GLU A 396 0.70 38.06 -5.53
C GLU A 396 -0.42 38.37 -4.53
N MET A 397 -0.24 38.00 -3.25
CA MET A 397 -1.15 38.35 -2.17
C MET A 397 -0.84 39.71 -1.54
N GLN A 398 0.39 40.21 -1.70
CA GLN A 398 0.80 41.48 -1.09
C GLN A 398 0.06 42.66 -1.72
N ASN A 399 -0.43 43.57 -0.88
CA ASN A 399 -1.17 44.79 -1.29
C ASN A 399 -2.41 44.54 -2.15
N ARG A 400 -2.98 43.33 -2.10
CA ARG A 400 -4.18 42.94 -2.85
C ARG A 400 -5.41 42.99 -1.94
N LEU A 401 -6.51 43.54 -2.44
CA LEU A 401 -7.79 43.49 -1.73
C LEU A 401 -8.41 42.11 -1.90
N VAL A 402 -8.91 41.54 -0.81
CA VAL A 402 -9.52 40.20 -0.79
C VAL A 402 -10.76 40.19 0.10
N CYS A 403 -11.71 39.31 -0.22
CA CYS A 403 -12.86 39.08 0.65
C CYS A 403 -12.49 38.03 1.72
N VAL A 404 -12.76 38.37 2.99
CA VAL A 404 -12.46 37.50 4.13
C VAL A 404 -13.68 37.31 5.03
N LEU A 405 -13.74 36.14 5.67
CA LEU A 405 -14.70 35.83 6.71
C LEU A 405 -14.04 35.94 8.08
N CYS A 406 -14.50 36.91 8.88
CA CYS A 406 -13.89 37.30 10.16
C CYS A 406 -14.62 36.75 11.40
N SER A 407 -15.89 36.34 11.29
CA SER A 407 -16.71 35.90 12.42
C SER A 407 -16.56 34.40 12.75
N LEU A 408 -15.63 33.68 12.11
CA LEU A 408 -15.36 32.29 12.49
C LEU A 408 -14.58 32.25 13.80
N LYS A 409 -14.88 31.26 14.65
CA LYS A 409 -14.02 30.96 15.79
C LYS A 409 -12.61 30.71 15.29
N PRO A 410 -11.57 31.34 15.87
CA PRO A 410 -10.20 31.15 15.40
C PRO A 410 -9.86 29.67 15.35
N ALA A 411 -9.53 29.20 14.16
CA ALA A 411 -9.11 27.84 13.93
C ALA A 411 -7.60 27.80 14.22
N ALA A 412 -7.19 26.96 15.17
CA ALA A 412 -5.79 26.57 15.23
C ALA A 412 -5.49 25.83 13.93
N MET A 413 -4.66 26.42 13.07
CA MET A 413 -4.16 25.82 11.85
C MET A 413 -2.67 25.68 12.02
N GLY A 414 -2.31 24.55 12.61
CA GLY A 414 -0.99 24.29 13.14
C GLY A 414 -0.57 25.35 14.16
N GLY A 415 -0.92 25.20 15.45
CA GLY A 415 -0.41 26.05 16.54
C GLY A 415 -0.82 27.55 16.54
N ILE A 416 -0.91 28.19 15.38
CA ILE A 416 -1.30 29.57 15.14
C ILE A 416 -2.80 29.61 14.95
N LYS A 417 -3.43 30.53 15.68
CA LYS A 417 -4.84 30.84 15.49
C LYS A 417 -4.97 31.66 14.21
N SER A 418 -5.60 31.10 13.19
CA SER A 418 -6.07 31.88 12.05
C SER A 418 -7.35 32.60 12.47
N HIS A 419 -7.33 33.93 12.43
CA HIS A 419 -8.42 34.79 12.90
C HIS A 419 -9.35 35.24 11.77
N ALA A 420 -9.09 34.81 10.54
CA ALA A 420 -9.98 34.96 9.41
C ALA A 420 -9.77 33.82 8.40
N LYS A 421 -10.70 33.71 7.45
CA LYS A 421 -10.64 32.79 6.31
C LYS A 421 -10.77 33.60 5.02
N VAL A 422 -9.85 33.41 4.08
CA VAL A 422 -9.90 34.04 2.75
C VAL A 422 -10.90 33.30 1.88
N LEU A 423 -11.77 34.03 1.19
CA LEU A 423 -12.72 33.47 0.23
C LEU A 423 -12.05 33.25 -1.12
N ALA A 424 -12.17 32.03 -1.65
CA ALA A 424 -11.63 31.68 -2.97
C ALA A 424 -12.62 30.81 -3.75
N ALA A 425 -12.72 31.04 -5.07
CA ALA A 425 -13.42 30.15 -5.98
C ALA A 425 -12.52 29.00 -6.39
N SER A 426 -13.10 27.82 -6.56
CA SER A 426 -12.42 26.63 -7.05
C SER A 426 -13.31 25.91 -8.05
N ASN A 427 -12.71 25.53 -9.17
CA ASN A 427 -13.37 24.72 -10.18
C ASN A 427 -13.64 23.29 -9.69
N ASP A 428 -14.59 22.61 -10.33
CA ASP A 428 -15.03 21.25 -9.96
C ASP A 428 -13.90 20.22 -9.80
N ASP A 429 -12.85 20.29 -10.62
CA ASP A 429 -11.71 19.37 -10.57
C ASP A 429 -10.57 19.82 -9.63
N HIS A 430 -10.72 20.97 -8.98
CA HIS A 430 -9.76 21.59 -8.04
C HIS A 430 -8.36 21.83 -8.61
N THR A 431 -8.23 21.89 -9.93
CA THR A 431 -6.97 22.22 -10.61
C THR A 431 -6.69 23.72 -10.60
N LYS A 432 -7.74 24.54 -10.43
CA LYS A 432 -7.64 26.00 -10.40
C LYS A 432 -8.35 26.60 -9.19
N VAL A 433 -7.70 27.58 -8.56
CA VAL A 433 -8.25 28.34 -7.43
C VAL A 433 -7.94 29.81 -7.65
N GLU A 434 -8.94 30.67 -7.44
CA GLU A 434 -8.85 32.13 -7.62
C GLU A 434 -9.46 32.86 -6.42
N LEU A 435 -8.95 34.05 -6.11
CA LEU A 435 -9.50 34.87 -5.02
C LEU A 435 -10.85 35.46 -5.40
N VAL A 436 -11.72 35.63 -4.39
CA VAL A 436 -12.86 36.53 -4.51
C VAL A 436 -12.39 37.95 -4.22
N GLU A 437 -12.33 38.76 -5.26
CA GLU A 437 -11.81 40.11 -5.22
C GLU A 437 -12.95 41.13 -5.10
N PRO A 438 -12.90 42.04 -4.12
CA PRO A 438 -13.77 43.20 -4.13
C PRO A 438 -13.33 44.18 -5.23
N PRO A 439 -14.21 45.10 -5.67
CA PRO A 439 -13.85 46.13 -6.64
C PRO A 439 -12.74 47.04 -6.08
N LYS A 440 -11.88 47.59 -6.97
CA LYS A 440 -10.73 48.43 -6.56
C LYS A 440 -11.11 49.69 -5.78
N SER A 441 -12.36 50.14 -5.90
CA SER A 441 -12.94 51.27 -5.17
C SER A 441 -13.37 50.90 -3.73
N ALA A 442 -13.36 49.62 -3.36
CA ALA A 442 -13.71 49.18 -2.03
C ALA A 442 -12.66 49.61 -0.99
N THR A 443 -13.13 49.87 0.21
CA THR A 443 -12.28 50.31 1.34
C THR A 443 -11.91 49.14 2.25
N VAL A 444 -10.70 49.17 2.82
CA VAL A 444 -10.26 48.12 3.75
C VAL A 444 -11.14 48.15 5.01
N GLY A 445 -11.60 46.96 5.44
CA GLY A 445 -12.55 46.81 6.55
C GLY A 445 -14.01 47.06 6.19
N GLU A 446 -14.29 47.38 4.93
CA GLU A 446 -15.66 47.49 4.44
C GLU A 446 -16.39 46.16 4.48
N ARG A 447 -17.67 46.21 4.86
CA ARG A 447 -18.52 45.03 4.94
C ARG A 447 -19.01 44.63 3.55
N VAL A 448 -18.74 43.39 3.17
CA VAL A 448 -19.42 42.74 2.04
C VAL A 448 -20.85 42.40 2.46
N THR A 449 -21.82 42.86 1.67
CA THR A 449 -23.25 42.66 1.90
C THR A 449 -23.90 41.95 0.73
N PHE A 450 -25.03 41.30 0.97
CA PHE A 450 -25.87 40.70 -0.08
C PHE A 450 -27.30 41.27 0.09
N PRO A 451 -27.88 41.85 -0.98
CA PRO A 451 -29.22 42.43 -0.92
C PRO A 451 -30.28 41.48 -0.33
N GLY A 452 -31.16 42.01 0.52
CA GLY A 452 -32.26 41.24 1.11
C GLY A 452 -31.94 40.52 2.43
N PHE A 453 -30.71 40.62 2.93
CA PHE A 453 -30.34 40.12 4.25
C PHE A 453 -29.87 41.28 5.14
N THR A 454 -30.59 41.53 6.22
CA THR A 454 -30.26 42.53 7.23
C THR A 454 -30.05 41.84 8.57
N GLY A 455 -28.98 42.17 9.28
CA GLY A 455 -28.70 41.61 10.60
C GLY A 455 -27.53 42.29 11.30
N GLU A 456 -27.51 42.18 12.63
CA GLU A 456 -26.36 42.56 13.45
C GLU A 456 -25.28 41.47 13.40
N LEU A 457 -24.03 41.87 13.59
CA LEU A 457 -22.90 40.94 13.52
C LEU A 457 -22.84 40.08 14.78
N ASP A 458 -22.72 38.77 14.60
CA ASP A 458 -22.17 37.91 15.64
C ASP A 458 -20.65 38.16 15.73
N ASP A 459 -20.15 38.46 16.93
CA ASP A 459 -18.70 38.60 17.18
C ASP A 459 -17.96 37.29 16.82
N VAL A 460 -18.54 36.14 17.18
CA VAL A 460 -18.04 34.80 16.85
C VAL A 460 -19.20 33.84 16.62
N LEU A 461 -19.25 33.22 15.45
CA LEU A 461 -20.23 32.18 15.10
C LEU A 461 -20.08 30.94 15.99
N ASN A 462 -21.21 30.37 16.42
CA ASN A 462 -21.22 29.16 17.25
C ASN A 462 -20.74 27.92 16.44
N PRO A 463 -19.58 27.32 16.79
CA PRO A 463 -19.01 26.20 16.03
C PRO A 463 -19.90 24.94 16.04
N LYS A 464 -20.68 24.73 17.10
CA LYS A 464 -21.56 23.54 17.21
C LYS A 464 -22.69 23.57 16.18
N LYS A 465 -23.04 24.75 15.66
CA LYS A 465 -24.11 24.94 14.67
C LYS A 465 -23.65 24.72 13.23
N LYS A 466 -22.34 24.58 12.96
CA LYS A 466 -21.78 24.40 11.61
C LYS A 466 -22.35 25.40 10.58
N VAL A 467 -22.46 26.67 11.01
CA VAL A 467 -23.16 27.71 10.25
C VAL A 467 -22.48 27.93 8.90
N TRP A 468 -21.16 28.07 8.89
CA TRP A 468 -20.40 28.25 7.67
C TRP A 468 -20.53 27.07 6.71
N GLU A 469 -20.45 25.84 7.23
CA GLU A 469 -20.55 24.64 6.41
C GLU A 469 -21.92 24.50 5.76
N THR A 470 -22.96 25.08 6.37
CA THR A 470 -24.31 25.13 5.83
C THR A 470 -24.46 26.24 4.79
N LEU A 471 -23.82 27.39 4.99
CA LEU A 471 -23.90 28.54 4.08
C LEU A 471 -23.06 28.35 2.82
N GLN A 472 -21.84 27.80 2.94
CA GLN A 472 -20.89 27.64 1.83
C GLN A 472 -21.47 26.83 0.66
N VAL A 473 -22.40 25.90 0.92
CA VAL A 473 -23.06 25.08 -0.12
C VAL A 473 -23.83 25.94 -1.13
N TYR A 474 -24.22 27.15 -0.74
CA TYR A 474 -24.93 28.09 -1.59
C TYR A 474 -24.04 29.23 -2.11
N MET A 475 -22.73 29.19 -1.85
CA MET A 475 -21.78 30.19 -2.35
C MET A 475 -21.13 29.71 -3.64
N ARG A 476 -21.33 30.46 -4.72
CA ARG A 476 -20.81 30.15 -6.05
C ARG A 476 -20.53 31.41 -6.86
N SER A 477 -19.66 31.33 -7.85
CA SER A 477 -19.60 32.33 -8.90
C SER A 477 -20.72 32.12 -9.91
N ASP A 478 -21.19 33.18 -10.57
CA ASP A 478 -22.16 33.09 -11.67
C ASP A 478 -21.49 33.12 -13.06
N ALA A 479 -22.29 33.21 -14.12
CA ALA A 479 -21.82 33.29 -15.50
C ALA A 479 -21.06 34.60 -15.82
N ASP A 480 -21.32 35.68 -15.05
CA ASP A 480 -20.67 36.98 -15.18
C ASP A 480 -19.46 37.14 -14.24
N LEU A 481 -19.01 36.02 -13.66
CA LEU A 481 -17.90 35.89 -12.72
C LEU A 481 -18.12 36.64 -11.40
N VAL A 482 -19.37 36.90 -11.04
CA VAL A 482 -19.75 37.55 -9.79
C VAL A 482 -19.87 36.50 -8.69
N ALA A 483 -19.29 36.79 -7.53
CA ALA A 483 -19.45 35.95 -6.35
C ALA A 483 -20.86 36.13 -5.77
N CYS A 484 -21.57 35.02 -5.58
CA CYS A 484 -22.98 35.02 -5.18
C CYS A 484 -23.24 34.09 -3.99
N TYR A 485 -24.21 34.45 -3.15
CA TYR A 485 -24.83 33.58 -2.15
C TYR A 485 -26.29 33.37 -2.52
N LYS A 486 -26.72 32.13 -2.80
CA LYS A 486 -28.07 31.83 -3.31
C LYS A 486 -28.47 32.72 -4.50
N ASP A 487 -27.54 32.89 -5.44
CA ASP A 487 -27.69 33.73 -6.65
C ASP A 487 -27.87 35.23 -6.38
N ILE A 488 -27.59 35.69 -5.16
CA ILE A 488 -27.57 37.09 -4.80
C ILE A 488 -26.10 37.56 -4.74
N PRO A 489 -25.75 38.64 -5.46
CA PRO A 489 -24.36 39.07 -5.58
C PRO A 489 -23.82 39.60 -4.25
N LEU A 490 -22.56 39.26 -3.97
CA LEU A 490 -21.78 39.88 -2.91
C LEU A 490 -21.37 41.28 -3.38
N THR A 491 -21.69 42.29 -2.57
CA THR A 491 -21.56 43.70 -2.91
C THR A 491 -20.85 44.49 -1.83
N THR A 492 -20.05 45.46 -2.26
CA THR A 492 -19.53 46.58 -1.47
C THR A 492 -20.16 47.87 -1.99
N THR A 493 -19.94 48.99 -1.32
CA THR A 493 -20.27 50.35 -1.80
C THR A 493 -19.59 50.66 -3.13
N GLY A 494 -18.45 50.02 -3.42
CA GLY A 494 -17.71 50.14 -4.67
C GLY A 494 -18.21 49.28 -5.82
N GLY A 495 -19.14 48.33 -5.59
CA GLY A 495 -19.68 47.43 -6.60
C GLY A 495 -19.67 45.95 -6.20
N VAL A 496 -19.74 45.05 -7.19
CA VAL A 496 -19.81 43.59 -6.97
C VAL A 496 -18.43 42.95 -6.78
N CYS A 497 -18.35 41.94 -5.91
CA CYS A 497 -17.18 41.09 -5.75
C CYS A 497 -17.10 40.06 -6.88
N LYS A 498 -15.91 39.87 -7.47
CA LYS A 498 -15.72 39.02 -8.65
C LYS A 498 -14.59 38.02 -8.48
N VAL A 499 -14.58 37.02 -9.35
CA VAL A 499 -13.46 36.09 -9.57
C VAL A 499 -12.92 36.28 -10.98
N SER A 500 -11.71 35.80 -11.26
CA SER A 500 -11.02 36.16 -12.51
C SER A 500 -11.54 35.38 -13.73
N SER A 501 -11.90 34.10 -13.56
CA SER A 501 -12.36 33.25 -14.67
C SER A 501 -13.17 32.01 -14.27
N ILE A 502 -13.24 31.66 -12.98
CA ILE A 502 -14.04 30.50 -12.53
C ILE A 502 -15.54 30.87 -12.55
N SER A 503 -16.32 30.31 -13.47
CA SER A 503 -17.76 30.62 -13.64
C SER A 503 -18.65 29.45 -13.22
N ASN A 504 -19.78 29.71 -12.57
CA ASN A 504 -20.77 28.71 -12.14
C ASN A 504 -20.23 27.64 -11.17
N ASP A 505 -19.19 27.98 -10.42
CA ASP A 505 -18.39 27.05 -9.63
C ASP A 505 -18.35 27.46 -8.14
N SER A 506 -17.90 26.56 -7.28
CA SER A 506 -17.98 26.73 -5.82
C SER A 506 -17.04 27.81 -5.26
N ILE A 507 -17.52 28.56 -4.26
CA ILE A 507 -16.71 29.49 -3.44
C ILE A 507 -16.56 28.93 -2.03
N LYS A 508 -15.34 28.92 -1.49
CA LYS A 508 -14.98 28.27 -0.22
C LYS A 508 -14.14 29.14 0.71
#